data_AF-A0A950AVD6-F1
#
_entry.id   AF-A0A950AVD6-F1
#
_cell.length_a   1.000
_cell.length_b   1.000
_cell.length_c   1.000
_cell.angle_alpha   90.00
_cell.angle_beta   90.00
_cell.angle_gamma   90.00
#
_symmetry.space_group_name_H-M   'P 1'
#
loop_
_entity.id
_entity.type
_entity.pdbx_description
1 polymer ?
#
loop_
_entity_poly.entity_id
_entity_poly.type
_entity_poly.pdbx_seq_one_letter_code
_entity_poly.pdbx_strand_id
1 'polypeptide(L)'
;MARRISGVGLVTVSERRSTNPDAPARFPARNGSSVTPSRLGPAVTVAVVAFAAELDGIFGLAVELATRAGQLLLEEAPGRAEDVSTKSSRTDMVTAVDRASEALIVRAIERERPGDGVLG
;
A
#
# COMPACT_ATOMS: atom_id res chain seq x y z
N MET A 1 -24.38 -24.64 -2.73
CA MET A 1 -25.01 -25.80 -2.07
C MET A 1 -24.90 -25.58 -0.56
N ALA A 2 -26.01 -25.34 0.16
CA ALA A 2 -25.98 -24.94 1.57
C ALA A 2 -25.96 -26.16 2.51
N ARG A 3 -24.98 -26.24 3.42
CA ARG A 3 -25.02 -27.18 4.56
C ARG A 3 -25.35 -26.41 5.84
N ARG A 4 -26.27 -27.00 6.60
CA ARG A 4 -26.84 -26.51 7.86
C ARG A 4 -25.85 -26.79 8.99
N ILE A 5 -25.41 -25.76 9.71
CA ILE A 5 -24.79 -25.91 11.04
C ILE A 5 -25.78 -25.33 12.05
N SER A 6 -26.15 -26.18 13.00
CA SER A 6 -27.04 -25.92 14.12
C SER A 6 -26.56 -24.75 15.00
N GLY A 7 -27.46 -23.83 15.32
CA GLY A 7 -27.38 -23.07 16.58
C GLY A 7 -27.17 -21.55 16.54
N VAL A 8 -27.09 -20.90 15.38
CA VAL A 8 -27.03 -19.43 15.29
C VAL A 8 -27.86 -18.97 14.09
N GLY A 9 -28.60 -17.87 14.22
CA GLY A 9 -29.53 -17.35 13.21
C GLY A 9 -28.95 -17.26 11.79
N LEU A 10 -29.83 -17.30 10.78
CA LEU A 10 -29.49 -17.30 9.36
C LEU A 10 -28.50 -16.18 9.00
N VAL A 11 -27.20 -16.50 8.93
CA VAL A 11 -26.19 -15.61 8.33
C VAL A 11 -25.98 -16.07 6.90
N THR A 12 -26.54 -15.32 5.95
CA THR A 12 -26.21 -15.46 4.53
C THR A 12 -24.79 -14.93 4.34
N VAL A 13 -23.80 -15.82 4.31
CA VAL A 13 -22.44 -15.45 3.93
C VAL A 13 -22.48 -15.14 2.42
N SER A 14 -22.44 -13.85 2.08
CA SER A 14 -22.22 -13.43 0.71
C SER A 14 -20.78 -13.77 0.34
N GLU A 15 -20.59 -14.84 -0.43
CA GLU A 15 -19.33 -15.10 -1.12
C GLU A 15 -19.14 -14.06 -2.22
N ARG A 16 -18.89 -12.78 -1.86
CA ARG A 16 -18.25 -11.85 -2.78
C ARG A 16 -16.76 -12.21 -2.88
N ARG A 17 -16.47 -13.44 -3.33
CA ARG A 17 -15.18 -13.71 -3.98
C ARG A 17 -15.23 -12.93 -5.28
N SER A 18 -14.57 -11.77 -5.30
CA SER A 18 -14.17 -11.14 -6.55
C SER A 18 -13.21 -12.10 -7.24
N THR A 19 -13.72 -12.97 -8.10
CA THR A 19 -12.93 -13.86 -8.97
C THR A 19 -12.60 -13.15 -10.27
N ASN A 20 -12.22 -11.87 -10.22
CA ASN A 20 -11.75 -11.20 -11.41
C ASN A 20 -10.21 -11.27 -11.43
N PRO A 21 -9.60 -12.29 -12.07
CA PRO A 21 -8.15 -12.31 -12.30
C PRO A 21 -7.70 -11.14 -13.19
N ASP A 22 -8.66 -10.51 -13.89
CA ASP A 22 -8.45 -9.37 -14.80
C ASP A 22 -8.89 -8.05 -14.18
N ALA A 23 -9.02 -7.94 -12.85
CA ALA A 23 -9.25 -6.64 -12.22
C ALA A 23 -8.01 -5.77 -12.50
N PRO A 24 -8.09 -4.72 -13.35
CA PRO A 24 -6.95 -3.86 -13.57
C PRO A 24 -6.58 -3.26 -12.21
N ALA A 25 -5.29 -3.27 -11.89
CA ALA A 25 -4.75 -2.54 -10.75
C ALA A 25 -5.41 -1.17 -10.75
N ARG A 26 -6.20 -0.87 -9.71
CA ARG A 26 -7.10 0.28 -9.66
C ARG A 26 -6.34 1.58 -9.43
N PHE A 27 -5.16 1.69 -10.00
CA PHE A 27 -4.44 2.94 -10.14
C PHE A 27 -5.12 3.72 -11.26
N PRO A 28 -5.55 4.97 -11.01
CA PRO A 28 -6.04 5.80 -12.08
C PRO A 28 -4.96 5.87 -13.17
N ALA A 29 -5.37 5.72 -14.42
CA ALA A 29 -4.52 6.01 -15.58
C ALA A 29 -3.87 7.38 -15.33
N ARG A 30 -2.56 7.52 -15.58
CA ARG A 30 -1.86 8.82 -15.53
C ARG A 30 -2.75 9.83 -16.25
N ASN A 31 -3.32 10.78 -15.51
CA ASN A 31 -4.07 11.91 -16.08
C ASN A 31 -3.05 12.81 -16.79
N GLY A 32 -2.59 12.38 -17.96
CA GLY A 32 -1.61 13.08 -18.76
C GLY A 32 -2.26 14.27 -19.46
N SER A 33 -2.51 15.34 -18.73
CA SER A 33 -2.53 16.67 -19.35
C SER A 33 -1.09 16.93 -19.82
N SER A 34 -0.82 16.60 -21.08
CA SER A 34 0.45 16.93 -21.73
C SER A 34 0.55 18.45 -21.85
N VAL A 35 1.15 19.09 -20.85
CA VAL A 35 1.62 20.47 -20.99
C VAL A 35 2.69 20.42 -22.07
N THR A 36 2.37 20.87 -23.28
CA THR A 36 3.34 20.95 -24.36
C THR A 36 4.44 21.95 -23.92
N PRO A 37 5.70 21.52 -23.77
CA PRO A 37 6.76 22.38 -23.23
C PRO A 37 7.09 23.57 -24.14
N SER A 38 6.57 23.60 -25.37
CA SER A 38 6.87 24.63 -26.38
C SER A 38 6.43 26.06 -26.02
N ARG A 39 5.57 26.23 -25.00
CA ARG A 39 5.17 27.56 -24.49
C ARG A 39 5.96 28.02 -23.26
N LEU A 40 6.85 27.18 -22.74
CA LEU A 40 7.63 27.46 -21.54
C LEU A 40 9.07 27.84 -21.94
N GLY A 41 9.62 28.86 -21.29
CA GLY A 41 11.03 29.21 -21.45
C GLY A 41 11.96 28.07 -20.99
N PRO A 42 13.21 28.03 -21.46
CA PRO A 42 14.13 26.90 -21.26
C PRO A 42 14.34 26.55 -19.78
N ALA A 43 14.39 27.54 -18.88
CA ALA A 43 14.54 27.31 -17.45
C ALA A 43 13.35 26.54 -16.84
N VAL A 44 12.12 26.83 -17.29
CA VAL A 44 10.92 26.16 -16.78
C VAL A 44 10.86 24.72 -17.29
N THR A 45 11.25 24.48 -18.54
CA THR A 45 11.34 23.11 -19.09
C THR A 45 12.31 22.24 -18.31
N VAL A 46 13.49 22.77 -17.95
CA VAL A 46 14.47 22.05 -17.13
C VAL A 46 13.91 21.71 -15.75
N ALA A 47 13.25 22.66 -15.08
CA ALA A 47 12.64 22.43 -13.77
C ALA A 47 11.54 21.36 -13.81
N VAL A 48 10.68 21.37 -14.85
CA VAL A 48 9.61 20.37 -15.02
C VAL A 48 10.19 18.96 -15.23
N VAL A 49 11.23 18.84 -16.05
CA VAL A 49 11.88 17.53 -16.29
C VAL A 49 12.55 17.01 -15.03
N ALA A 50 13.27 17.85 -14.27
CA ALA A 50 13.88 17.47 -13.01
C ALA A 50 12.85 17.02 -11.97
N PHE A 51 11.74 17.75 -11.85
CA PHE A 51 10.64 17.39 -10.96
C PHE A 51 9.98 16.07 -11.36
N ALA A 52 9.74 15.83 -12.64
CA ALA A 52 9.18 14.57 -13.13
C ALA A 52 10.11 13.38 -12.82
N ALA A 53 11.42 13.55 -12.97
CA ALA A 53 12.40 12.53 -12.62
C ALA A 53 12.44 12.24 -11.11
N GLU A 54 12.33 13.28 -10.26
CA GLU A 54 12.21 13.11 -8.81
C GLU A 54 10.93 12.34 -8.45
N LEU A 55 9.79 12.68 -9.05
CA LEU A 55 8.53 11.98 -8.83
C LEU A 55 8.60 10.50 -9.22
N ASP A 56 9.22 10.19 -10.37
CA ASP A 56 9.42 8.81 -10.80
C ASP A 56 10.32 8.04 -9.81
N GLY A 57 11.35 8.70 -9.24
CA GLY A 57 12.20 8.13 -8.20
C GLY A 57 11.44 7.85 -6.89
N ILE A 58 10.65 8.81 -6.41
CA ILE A 58 9.81 8.65 -5.21
C ILE A 58 8.77 7.54 -5.42
N PHE A 59 8.16 7.48 -6.60
CA PHE A 59 7.21 6.43 -6.95
C PHE A 59 7.88 5.04 -6.96
N GLY A 60 9.08 4.93 -7.56
CA GLY A 60 9.85 3.70 -7.57
C GLY A 60 10.15 3.19 -6.15
N LEU A 61 10.64 4.09 -5.28
CA LEU A 61 10.89 3.78 -3.87
C LEU A 61 9.60 3.33 -3.16
N ALA A 62 8.48 4.04 -3.35
CA ALA A 62 7.21 3.70 -2.72
C ALA A 62 6.72 2.31 -3.13
N VAL A 63 6.83 1.96 -4.43
CA VAL A 63 6.48 0.63 -4.93
C VAL A 63 7.37 -0.45 -4.33
N GLU A 64 8.69 -0.22 -4.29
CA GLU A 64 9.65 -1.16 -3.70
C GLU A 64 9.33 -1.45 -2.24
N LEU A 65 9.10 -0.41 -1.43
CA LEU A 65 8.80 -0.56 -0.01
C LEU A 65 7.45 -1.24 0.23
N ALA A 66 6.42 -0.90 -0.56
CA ALA A 66 5.11 -1.56 -0.49
C ALA A 66 5.20 -3.05 -0.85
N THR A 67 5.98 -3.41 -1.86
CA THR A 67 6.22 -4.82 -2.22
C THR A 67 6.93 -5.57 -1.11
N ARG A 68 7.99 -5.00 -0.52
CA ARG A 68 8.72 -5.64 0.60
C ARG A 68 7.85 -5.82 1.83
N ALA A 69 7.09 -4.80 2.21
CA ALA A 69 6.11 -4.89 3.29
C ALA A 69 5.07 -6.00 3.01
N GLY A 70 4.55 -6.07 1.78
CA GLY A 70 3.65 -7.12 1.33
C GLY A 70 4.25 -8.53 1.46
N GLN A 71 5.52 -8.70 1.08
CA GLN A 71 6.24 -9.98 1.21
C GLN A 71 6.37 -10.39 2.68
N LEU A 72 6.79 -9.47 3.56
CA LEU A 72 6.86 -9.71 4.99
C LEU A 72 5.51 -10.17 5.57
N LEU A 73 4.43 -9.53 5.15
CA LEU A 73 3.07 -9.87 5.57
C LEU A 73 2.63 -11.27 5.11
N LEU A 74 3.17 -11.77 3.99
CA LEU A 74 2.89 -13.12 3.46
C LEU A 74 3.76 -14.19 4.12
N GLU A 75 5.04 -13.90 4.32
CA GLU A 75 5.99 -14.80 4.98
C GLU A 75 5.55 -15.11 6.42
N GLU A 76 5.06 -14.11 7.14
CA GLU A 76 4.62 -14.22 8.54
C GLU A 76 3.14 -14.62 8.68
N ALA A 77 2.41 -14.82 7.57
CA ALA A 77 1.00 -15.20 7.60
C ALA A 77 0.70 -16.49 8.40
N PRO A 78 1.55 -17.54 8.39
CA PRO A 78 1.32 -18.75 9.19
C PRO A 78 1.39 -18.54 10.71
N GLY A 79 2.16 -17.54 11.20
CA GLY A 79 2.37 -17.26 12.63
C GLY A 79 1.56 -16.08 13.20
N ARG A 80 0.77 -15.42 12.35
CA ARG A 80 0.09 -14.13 12.68
C ARG A 80 -0.87 -14.17 13.88
N ALA A 81 -1.34 -15.35 14.25
CA ALA A 81 -2.27 -15.55 15.37
C ALA A 81 -1.57 -15.64 16.74
N GLU A 82 -0.24 -15.76 16.77
CA GLU A 82 0.51 -16.02 18.01
C GLU A 82 0.86 -14.73 18.79
N ASP A 83 0.95 -13.58 18.11
CA ASP A 83 1.29 -12.29 18.74
C ASP A 83 0.34 -11.17 18.29
N VAL A 84 -0.91 -11.31 18.72
CA VAL A 84 -1.98 -10.35 18.49
C VAL A 84 -2.18 -9.48 19.73
N SER A 85 -2.07 -8.18 19.55
CA SER A 85 -2.46 -7.17 20.53
C SER A 85 -3.67 -6.38 20.04
N THR A 86 -4.22 -5.52 20.89
CA THR A 86 -5.31 -4.60 20.57
C THR A 86 -4.84 -3.18 20.80
N LYS A 87 -5.16 -2.26 19.88
CA LYS A 87 -4.88 -0.84 20.03
C LYS A 87 -5.90 -0.21 21.00
N SER A 88 -7.02 0.31 20.48
CA SER A 88 -8.00 1.07 21.28
C SER A 88 -9.22 0.24 21.72
N SER A 89 -9.49 -0.87 21.04
CA SER A 89 -10.63 -1.74 21.32
C SER A 89 -10.32 -3.19 20.97
N ARG A 90 -11.13 -4.12 21.49
CA ARG A 90 -10.99 -5.56 21.23
C ARG A 90 -11.15 -5.95 19.77
N THR A 91 -11.78 -5.11 18.95
CA THR A 91 -11.91 -5.29 17.49
C THR A 91 -10.83 -4.56 16.69
N ASP A 92 -10.02 -3.73 17.35
CA ASP A 92 -8.93 -2.96 16.76
C ASP A 92 -7.61 -3.67 17.04
N MET A 93 -7.43 -4.81 16.35
CA MET A 93 -6.29 -5.69 16.55
C MET A 93 -5.06 -5.19 15.77
N VAL A 94 -3.89 -5.41 16.35
CA VAL A 94 -2.59 -5.14 15.73
C VAL A 94 -1.65 -6.28 16.04
N THR A 95 -0.96 -6.77 15.02
CA THR A 95 -0.05 -7.91 15.12
C THR A 95 1.40 -7.45 15.18
N ALA A 96 2.31 -8.34 15.57
CA ALA A 96 3.75 -8.11 15.43
C ALA A 96 4.16 -7.77 13.99
N VAL A 97 3.50 -8.40 13.01
CA VAL A 97 3.78 -8.22 11.59
C VAL A 97 3.40 -6.82 11.10
N ASP A 98 2.32 -6.24 11.62
CA ASP A 98 1.93 -4.86 11.28
C ASP A 98 2.99 -3.87 11.76
N ARG A 99 3.49 -4.05 12.99
CA ARG A 99 4.58 -3.22 13.56
C ARG A 99 5.89 -3.40 12.79
N ALA A 100 6.22 -4.63 12.40
CA ALA A 100 7.42 -4.91 11.63
C ALA A 100 7.36 -4.29 10.22
N SER A 101 6.18 -4.36 9.57
CA SER A 101 5.92 -3.74 8.27
C SER A 101 6.06 -2.22 8.33
N GLU A 102 5.46 -1.57 9.33
CA GLU A 102 5.59 -0.13 9.54
C GLU A 102 7.06 0.27 9.77
N ALA A 103 7.75 -0.43 10.67
CA ALA A 103 9.16 -0.16 10.97
C ALA A 103 10.08 -0.33 9.74
N LEU A 104 9.78 -1.30 8.86
CA LEU A 104 10.50 -1.49 7.61
C LEU A 104 10.37 -0.27 6.70
N ILE A 105 9.15 0.23 6.52
CA ILE A 105 8.87 1.38 5.66
C ILE A 105 9.51 2.65 6.23
N VAL A 106 9.28 2.95 7.52
CA VAL A 106 9.79 4.15 8.19
C VAL A 106 11.32 4.21 8.10
N ARG A 107 12.01 3.15 8.50
CA ARG A 107 13.49 3.12 8.49
C ARG A 107 14.08 3.26 7.09
N ALA A 108 13.39 2.72 6.08
CA ALA A 108 13.84 2.87 4.70
C ALA A 108 13.66 4.31 4.21
N ILE A 109 12.52 4.95 4.50
CA ILE A 109 12.28 6.35 4.15
C ILE A 109 13.29 7.27 4.87
N GLU A 110 13.52 7.08 6.17
CA GLU A 110 14.49 7.86 6.94
C GLU A 110 15.92 7.76 6.37
N ARG A 111 16.29 6.59 5.83
CA ARG A 111 17.60 6.36 5.22
C ARG A 111 17.72 6.99 3.82
N GLU A 112 16.75 6.73 2.95
CA GLU A 112 16.83 7.19 1.55
C GLU A 112 16.41 8.66 1.40
N ARG A 113 15.57 9.16 2.31
CA ARG A 113 14.98 10.50 2.28
C ARG A 113 14.92 11.14 3.68
N PRO A 114 16.08 11.46 4.28
CA PRO A 114 16.18 11.98 5.65
C PRO A 114 15.51 13.35 5.87
N GLY A 115 15.13 14.06 4.79
CA GLY A 115 14.41 15.34 4.88
C GLY A 115 12.90 15.21 4.96
N ASP A 116 12.35 14.00 4.79
CA ASP A 116 10.90 13.78 4.74
C ASP A 116 10.36 13.38 6.12
N GLY A 117 9.19 13.93 6.47
CA GLY A 117 8.44 13.49 7.65
C GLY A 117 7.58 12.26 7.34
N VAL A 118 7.45 11.35 8.31
CA VAL A 118 6.58 10.18 8.21
C VAL A 118 5.50 10.25 9.28
N LEU A 119 4.26 9.96 8.90
CA LEU A 119 3.09 9.88 9.77
C LEU A 119 2.36 8.57 9.46
N GLY A 120 2.19 7.71 10.47
CA GLY A 120 1.60 6.37 10.36
C GLY A 120 0.68 6.04 11.54
#